data_AF-A0A956NJH5-F1
#
_entry.id   AF-A0A956NJH5-F1
#
_cell.length_a   1.000
_cell.length_b   1.000
_cell.length_c   1.000
_cell.angle_alpha   90.00
_cell.angle_beta   90.00
_cell.angle_gamma   90.00
#
_symmetry.space_group_name_H-M   'P 1'
#
loop_
_entity.id
_entity.type
_entity.pdbx_description
1 polymer ?
#
loop_
_entity_poly.entity_id
_entity_poly.type
_entity_poly.pdbx_seq_one_letter_code
_entity_poly.pdbx_strand_id
1 'polypeptide(L)'
;MRKPTLLALAFLTLIAPQVRAGANHNGTLVWHLDSTVAYTTDLDYYCGASGIACGTDLSGCDNGYDHQDDCRERIGSLNPTGPPDTGTYVASVLAAFPEGSCPELKAASFGLGDYDTGNVTFVDYGPCASVELNTAGWPGPNEGTAVTFSNVVRSQLIEIYWFAAYAYYTDRDGSLPLTGGPDGEGFFSDDSDPVVHDPIVGFSTLGLKGDRLQRTSDWLRCNGGVLSE
;
A
#
# COMPACT_ATOMS: atom_id res chain seq x y z
N MET A 1 -58.87 21.33 -40.32
CA MET A 1 -57.40 21.33 -40.51
C MET A 1 -56.73 21.43 -39.14
N ARG A 2 -56.17 20.32 -38.62
CA ARG A 2 -55.43 20.30 -37.34
C ARG A 2 -53.94 20.26 -37.67
N LYS A 3 -53.16 21.21 -37.16
CA LYS A 3 -51.69 21.26 -37.32
C LYS A 3 -51.05 20.35 -36.26
N PRO A 4 -50.12 19.45 -36.63
CA PRO A 4 -49.37 18.67 -35.65
C PRO A 4 -48.29 19.55 -35.02
N THR A 5 -48.36 19.71 -33.70
CA THR A 5 -47.33 20.37 -32.90
C THR A 5 -46.19 19.38 -32.68
N LEU A 6 -45.08 19.59 -33.38
CA LEU A 6 -43.82 18.85 -33.17
C LEU A 6 -43.23 19.27 -31.81
N LEU A 7 -43.22 18.33 -30.87
CA LEU A 7 -42.53 18.47 -29.59
C LEU A 7 -41.04 18.15 -29.82
N ALA A 8 -40.19 19.17 -29.87
CA ALA A 8 -38.74 19.00 -29.96
C ALA A 8 -38.19 18.60 -28.60
N LEU A 9 -37.80 17.33 -28.44
CA LEU A 9 -37.12 16.82 -27.26
C LEU A 9 -35.64 17.27 -27.33
N ALA A 10 -35.31 18.37 -26.65
CA ALA A 10 -33.93 18.82 -26.53
C ALA A 10 -33.15 17.85 -25.62
N PHE A 11 -32.28 17.04 -26.23
CA PHE A 11 -31.33 16.19 -25.52
C PHE A 11 -30.25 17.08 -24.87
N LEU A 12 -30.46 17.42 -23.60
CA LEU A 12 -29.46 18.11 -22.78
C LEU A 12 -28.38 17.09 -22.40
N THR A 13 -27.36 16.92 -23.24
CA THR A 13 -26.17 16.14 -22.89
C THR A 13 -25.43 16.84 -21.76
N LEU A 14 -25.62 16.38 -20.52
CA LEU A 14 -24.78 16.76 -19.39
C LEU A 14 -23.34 16.35 -19.71
N ILE A 15 -22.49 17.33 -19.99
CA ILE A 15 -21.04 17.13 -20.02
C ILE A 15 -20.60 17.04 -18.56
N ALA A 16 -20.58 15.84 -17.99
CA ALA A 16 -19.94 15.63 -16.70
C ALA A 16 -18.43 15.82 -16.89
N PRO A 17 -17.76 16.62 -16.05
CA PRO A 17 -16.30 16.71 -16.08
C PRO A 17 -15.72 15.32 -15.83
N GLN A 18 -14.83 14.87 -16.70
CA GLN A 18 -14.05 13.67 -16.45
C GLN A 18 -13.09 13.98 -15.31
N VAL A 19 -13.37 13.47 -14.12
CA VAL A 19 -12.38 13.41 -13.06
C VAL A 19 -11.30 12.48 -13.58
N ARG A 20 -10.19 13.05 -14.09
CA ARG A 20 -9.03 12.27 -14.49
C ARG A 20 -8.43 11.74 -13.21
N ALA A 21 -8.45 10.43 -13.05
CA ALA A 21 -7.68 9.77 -12.01
C ALA A 21 -6.19 10.14 -12.21
N GLY A 22 -5.49 10.41 -11.11
CA GLY A 22 -4.09 10.80 -11.15
C GLY A 22 -3.17 9.63 -11.49
N ALA A 23 -1.85 9.88 -11.47
CA ALA A 23 -0.86 8.86 -11.81
C ALA A 23 -0.89 7.64 -10.85
N ASN A 24 -1.38 7.84 -9.62
CA ASN A 24 -1.36 6.85 -8.54
C ASN A 24 -2.73 6.17 -8.33
N HIS A 25 -3.66 6.37 -9.26
CA HIS A 25 -5.01 5.80 -9.18
C HIS A 25 -5.00 4.26 -9.08
N ASN A 26 -6.01 3.73 -8.37
CA ASN A 26 -6.15 2.29 -8.08
C ASN A 26 -4.99 1.69 -7.26
N GLY A 27 -4.13 2.52 -6.67
CA GLY A 27 -3.10 2.06 -5.75
C GLY A 27 -3.70 1.47 -4.47
N THR A 28 -3.01 0.49 -3.91
CA THR A 28 -3.37 -0.17 -2.65
C THR A 28 -2.19 -0.18 -1.68
N LEU A 29 -2.47 -0.36 -0.39
CA LEU A 29 -1.44 -0.64 0.61
C LEU A 29 -1.49 -2.08 1.07
N VAL A 30 -0.34 -2.74 0.98
CA VAL A 30 -0.18 -4.14 1.36
C VAL A 30 0.92 -4.30 2.39
N TRP A 31 0.66 -5.13 3.38
CA TRP A 31 1.67 -5.65 4.26
C TRP A 31 2.50 -6.66 3.51
N HIS A 32 3.81 -6.57 3.70
CA HIS A 32 4.75 -7.60 3.34
C HIS A 32 5.58 -7.98 4.55
N LEU A 33 5.90 -9.26 4.66
CA LEU A 33 6.74 -9.76 5.72
C LEU A 33 7.76 -10.74 5.14
N ASP A 34 9.03 -10.41 5.32
CA ASP A 34 10.12 -11.29 4.95
C ASP A 34 10.60 -12.03 6.20
N SER A 35 10.32 -13.33 6.24
CA SER A 35 10.72 -14.18 7.36
C SER A 35 12.23 -14.39 7.47
N THR A 36 13.00 -14.03 6.45
CA THR A 36 14.47 -14.06 6.47
C THR A 36 15.08 -12.82 7.12
N VAL A 37 14.28 -11.77 7.31
CA VAL A 37 14.69 -10.53 7.98
C VAL A 37 14.36 -10.64 9.47
N ALA A 38 15.41 -10.78 10.29
CA ALA A 38 15.28 -10.70 11.74
C ALA A 38 15.49 -9.26 12.21
N TYR A 39 14.66 -8.81 13.15
CA TYR A 39 14.93 -7.56 13.84
C TYR A 39 16.18 -7.67 14.73
N THR A 40 17.01 -6.64 14.67
CA THR A 40 18.22 -6.44 15.46
C THR A 40 18.30 -4.97 15.85
N THR A 41 18.85 -4.69 17.03
CA THR A 41 19.10 -3.33 17.51
C THR A 41 20.36 -2.69 16.91
N ASP A 42 21.13 -3.43 16.11
CA ASP A 42 22.33 -2.93 15.45
C ASP A 42 22.03 -2.30 14.08
N LEU A 43 20.78 -2.38 13.62
CA LEU A 43 20.29 -1.80 12.37
C LEU A 43 19.13 -0.85 12.67
N ASP A 44 19.32 0.43 12.35
CA ASP A 44 18.31 1.48 12.54
C ASP A 44 17.40 1.66 11.29
N TYR A 45 17.62 0.87 10.23
CA TYR A 45 16.97 1.07 8.94
C TYR A 45 16.72 -0.26 8.21
N TYR A 46 15.45 -0.56 7.94
CA TYR A 46 15.01 -1.80 7.27
C TYR A 46 14.41 -1.59 5.88
N CYS A 47 14.39 -0.36 5.36
CA CYS A 47 13.86 -0.15 4.01
C CYS A 47 14.72 -0.84 2.95
N GLY A 48 14.06 -1.54 2.04
CA GLY A 48 14.70 -2.40 1.05
C GLY A 48 14.98 -3.82 1.56
N ALA A 49 14.84 -4.07 2.87
CA ALA A 49 15.00 -5.42 3.43
C ALA A 49 13.87 -6.36 3.00
N SER A 50 12.73 -5.83 2.54
CA SER A 50 11.62 -6.62 2.00
C SER A 50 12.01 -7.53 0.83
N GLY A 51 13.10 -7.21 0.11
CA GLY A 51 13.58 -7.95 -1.07
C GLY A 51 12.67 -7.82 -2.31
N ILE A 52 11.54 -7.13 -2.19
CA ILE A 52 10.44 -7.14 -3.17
C ILE A 52 10.29 -5.85 -3.93
N ALA A 53 10.82 -4.75 -3.41
CA ALA A 53 10.82 -3.49 -4.13
C ALA A 53 11.32 -3.71 -5.58
N CYS A 54 10.49 -3.36 -6.54
CA CYS A 54 10.88 -3.39 -7.94
C CYS A 54 11.96 -2.31 -8.17
N GLY A 55 12.80 -2.50 -9.18
CA GLY A 55 13.77 -1.48 -9.58
C GLY A 55 13.10 -0.11 -9.72
N THR A 56 13.74 0.94 -9.21
CA THR A 56 13.21 2.32 -9.15
C THR A 56 13.25 3.05 -10.49
N ASP A 57 13.53 2.35 -11.59
CA ASP A 57 13.76 2.92 -12.91
C ASP A 57 12.74 2.37 -13.91
N LEU A 58 11.48 2.77 -13.76
CA LEU A 58 10.50 2.68 -14.84
C LEU A 58 10.72 3.83 -15.85
N SER A 59 11.94 4.02 -16.36
CA SER A 59 12.23 4.93 -17.48
C SER A 59 11.43 4.62 -18.76
N GLY A 60 10.66 3.53 -18.75
CA GLY A 60 9.76 3.08 -19.80
C GLY A 60 8.33 3.65 -19.81
N CYS A 61 7.92 4.42 -18.80
CA CYS A 61 6.55 4.96 -18.72
C CYS A 61 6.17 5.87 -19.90
N ASP A 62 7.16 6.47 -20.58
CA ASP A 62 6.92 7.34 -21.73
C ASP A 62 6.83 6.59 -23.08
N ASN A 63 7.29 5.33 -23.19
CA ASN A 63 7.55 4.71 -24.50
C ASN A 63 7.31 3.19 -24.60
N GLY A 64 6.33 2.64 -23.88
CA GLY A 64 5.90 1.25 -24.11
C GLY A 64 7.00 0.22 -23.87
N TYR A 65 7.86 0.46 -22.88
CA TYR A 65 8.92 -0.45 -22.50
C TYR A 65 8.34 -1.62 -21.70
N ASP A 66 8.56 -2.83 -22.21
CA ASP A 66 8.08 -4.10 -21.69
C ASP A 66 8.99 -4.59 -20.54
N HIS A 67 8.92 -3.95 -19.38
CA HIS A 67 9.58 -4.41 -18.13
C HIS A 67 8.61 -5.23 -17.25
N GLN A 68 7.63 -5.89 -17.87
CA GLN A 68 6.60 -6.65 -17.15
C GLN A 68 7.18 -7.89 -16.43
N ASP A 69 8.35 -8.37 -16.85
CA ASP A 69 8.95 -9.61 -16.35
C ASP A 69 9.64 -9.45 -14.97
N ASP A 70 10.26 -8.30 -14.67
CA ASP A 70 11.10 -8.16 -13.46
C ASP A 70 10.30 -8.06 -12.14
N CYS A 71 9.10 -7.47 -12.17
CA CYS A 71 8.24 -7.37 -10.98
C CYS A 71 7.46 -8.65 -10.70
N ARG A 72 7.01 -9.35 -11.75
CA ARG A 72 6.16 -10.54 -11.61
C ARG A 72 6.88 -11.72 -10.97
N GLU A 73 8.17 -11.92 -11.27
CA GLU A 73 8.95 -13.01 -10.68
C GLU A 73 9.14 -12.85 -9.16
N ARG A 74 9.22 -11.61 -8.66
CA ARG A 74 9.47 -11.35 -7.23
C ARG A 74 8.23 -11.56 -6.36
N ILE A 75 7.05 -11.24 -6.87
CA ILE A 75 5.77 -11.45 -6.17
C ILE A 75 5.43 -12.94 -6.06
N GLY A 76 5.83 -13.77 -7.03
CA GLY A 76 5.55 -15.20 -7.05
C GLY A 76 6.27 -16.04 -5.97
N SER A 77 7.34 -15.50 -5.39
CA SER A 77 8.19 -16.22 -4.41
C SER A 77 7.86 -15.91 -2.95
N LEU A 78 6.73 -15.27 -2.66
CA LEU A 78 6.27 -15.00 -1.30
C LEU A 78 5.86 -16.32 -0.62
N ASN A 79 6.83 -17.06 -0.10
CA ASN A 79 6.62 -18.11 0.87
C ASN A 79 7.21 -17.62 2.20
N PRO A 80 6.37 -17.12 3.13
CA PRO A 80 6.84 -16.81 4.47
C PRO A 80 7.19 -18.14 5.13
N THR A 81 8.47 -18.52 5.09
CA THR A 81 9.02 -19.55 5.96
C THR A 81 9.31 -18.87 7.28
N GLY A 82 8.27 -18.69 8.11
CA GLY A 82 8.36 -17.93 9.36
C GLY A 82 9.61 -18.27 10.18
N PRO A 83 10.27 -17.28 10.80
CA PRO A 83 11.35 -17.55 11.74
C PRO A 83 10.81 -18.38 12.92
N PRO A 84 11.63 -19.22 13.55
CA PRO A 84 11.20 -20.10 14.62
C PRO A 84 10.73 -19.29 15.84
N ASP A 85 9.50 -19.57 16.24
CA ASP A 85 8.87 -19.44 17.55
C ASP A 85 9.41 -18.31 18.46
N THR A 86 8.63 -17.22 18.60
CA THR A 86 8.75 -16.09 19.57
C THR A 86 9.53 -14.81 19.17
N GLY A 87 9.86 -14.59 17.89
CA GLY A 87 10.63 -13.42 17.45
C GLY A 87 9.85 -12.11 17.19
N THR A 88 10.56 -10.98 17.27
CA THR A 88 10.13 -9.69 16.67
C THR A 88 10.23 -9.80 15.15
N TYR A 89 9.13 -9.55 14.47
CA TYR A 89 9.04 -9.58 13.02
C TYR A 89 9.29 -8.20 12.42
N VAL A 90 9.98 -8.15 11.27
CA VAL A 90 10.05 -6.95 10.43
C VAL A 90 9.00 -7.05 9.33
N ALA A 91 8.02 -6.17 9.36
CA ALA A 91 6.98 -6.04 8.35
C ALA A 91 7.12 -4.72 7.60
N SER A 92 7.05 -4.78 6.28
CA SER A 92 7.08 -3.62 5.39
C SER A 92 5.66 -3.27 4.93
N VAL A 93 5.37 -1.98 4.81
CA VAL A 93 4.19 -1.48 4.10
C VAL A 93 4.61 -1.14 2.68
N LEU A 94 3.95 -1.75 1.71
CA LEU A 94 4.19 -1.52 0.30
C LEU A 94 3.00 -0.75 -0.31
N ALA A 95 3.29 0.31 -1.06
CA ALA A 95 2.39 0.85 -2.05
C ALA A 95 2.46 -0.01 -3.31
N ALA A 96 1.32 -0.57 -3.69
CA ALA A 96 1.18 -1.48 -4.83
C ALA A 96 0.21 -0.90 -5.86
N PHE A 97 0.66 -0.79 -7.11
CA PHE A 97 -0.09 -0.23 -8.23
C PHE A 97 -0.37 -1.30 -9.29
N PRO A 98 -1.47 -1.19 -10.07
CA PRO A 98 -1.80 -2.16 -11.10
C PRO A 98 -0.68 -2.36 -12.14
N GLU A 99 -0.57 -3.56 -12.70
CA GLU A 99 0.31 -3.79 -13.84
C GLU A 99 0.00 -2.84 -15.00
N GLY A 100 1.04 -2.33 -15.66
CA GLY A 100 0.93 -1.37 -16.76
C GLY A 100 0.61 0.07 -16.33
N SER A 101 0.40 0.33 -15.04
CA SER A 101 0.32 1.70 -14.52
C SER A 101 1.70 2.37 -14.49
N CYS A 102 1.69 3.69 -14.49
CA CYS A 102 2.87 4.55 -14.43
C CYS A 102 2.79 5.45 -13.18
N PRO A 103 2.91 4.87 -11.97
CA PRO A 103 2.75 5.63 -10.75
C PRO A 103 3.84 6.69 -10.62
N GLU A 104 3.46 7.84 -10.07
CA GLU A 104 4.35 8.96 -9.79
C GLU A 104 4.21 9.29 -8.31
N LEU A 105 4.68 8.39 -7.44
CA LEU A 105 4.49 8.54 -6.01
C LEU A 105 5.43 9.60 -5.44
N LYS A 106 4.87 10.68 -4.90
CA LYS A 106 5.60 11.75 -4.21
C LYS A 106 5.33 11.77 -2.70
N ALA A 107 4.13 11.39 -2.30
CA ALA A 107 3.76 11.23 -0.89
C ALA A 107 2.67 10.17 -0.71
N ALA A 108 2.60 9.60 0.50
CA ALA A 108 1.53 8.70 0.91
C ALA A 108 1.03 9.07 2.31
N SER A 109 -0.27 9.01 2.55
CA SER A 109 -0.87 9.07 3.89
C SER A 109 -1.66 7.79 4.18
N PHE A 110 -1.45 7.25 5.37
CA PHE A 110 -2.13 6.05 5.83
C PHE A 110 -2.10 5.96 7.35
N GLY A 111 -2.74 4.96 7.91
CA GLY A 111 -2.67 4.67 9.32
C GLY A 111 -2.85 3.21 9.65
N LEU A 112 -2.97 2.97 10.95
CA LEU A 112 -3.32 1.69 11.51
C LEU A 112 -4.76 1.77 12.03
N GLY A 113 -5.55 0.75 11.76
CA GLY A 113 -6.88 0.64 12.33
C GLY A 113 -6.82 0.25 13.81
N ASP A 114 -7.98 -0.08 14.36
CA ASP A 114 -8.07 -0.53 15.74
C ASP A 114 -7.37 -1.90 15.92
N TYR A 115 -6.50 -1.99 16.92
CA TYR A 115 -5.80 -3.22 17.29
C TYR A 115 -5.56 -3.27 18.80
N ASP A 116 -5.47 -4.48 19.37
CA ASP A 116 -5.24 -4.69 20.81
C ASP A 116 -3.77 -4.45 21.16
N THR A 117 -3.48 -3.31 21.80
CA THR A 117 -2.13 -2.93 22.27
C THR A 117 -1.62 -3.82 23.41
N GLY A 118 -2.49 -4.58 24.07
CA GLY A 118 -2.09 -5.63 25.00
C GLY A 118 -1.59 -6.89 24.31
N ASN A 119 -1.89 -7.06 23.02
CA ASN A 119 -1.46 -8.21 22.22
C ASN A 119 -0.38 -7.84 21.20
N VAL A 120 -0.51 -6.76 20.43
CA VAL A 120 0.53 -6.33 19.47
C VAL A 120 1.38 -5.23 20.08
N THR A 121 2.70 -5.43 20.08
CA THR A 121 3.67 -4.43 20.54
C THR A 121 4.66 -4.12 19.43
N PHE A 122 4.89 -2.83 19.21
CA PHE A 122 5.95 -2.33 18.35
C PHE A 122 7.23 -2.15 19.14
N VAL A 123 8.33 -2.69 18.62
CA VAL A 123 9.68 -2.50 19.13
C VAL A 123 10.32 -1.28 18.46
N ASP A 124 10.09 -1.13 17.16
CA ASP A 124 10.68 -0.08 16.34
C ASP A 124 9.88 0.11 15.06
N TYR A 125 10.09 1.21 14.35
CA TYR A 125 9.42 1.52 13.09
C TYR A 125 10.07 2.71 12.39
N GLY A 126 9.84 2.85 11.08
CA GLY A 126 10.29 4.05 10.38
C GLY A 126 9.86 4.18 8.92
N PRO A 127 9.96 5.40 8.37
CA PRO A 127 9.60 5.69 7.00
C PRO A 127 10.68 5.22 6.02
N CYS A 128 10.26 4.77 4.85
CA CYS A 128 11.14 4.55 3.69
C CYS A 128 11.20 5.76 2.75
N ALA A 129 10.86 6.92 3.31
CA ALA A 129 10.80 8.19 2.63
C ALA A 129 11.70 9.22 3.34
N SER A 130 11.70 10.45 2.84
CA SER A 130 12.62 11.50 3.28
C SER A 130 12.10 12.31 4.46
N VAL A 131 10.79 12.50 4.54
CA VAL A 131 10.13 13.21 5.64
C VAL A 131 8.90 12.43 6.06
N GLU A 132 8.67 12.37 7.37
CA GLU A 132 7.48 11.81 7.99
C GLU A 132 6.76 12.88 8.80
N LEU A 133 5.44 12.89 8.72
CA LEU A 133 4.53 13.65 9.58
C LEU A 133 3.54 12.67 10.18
N ASN A 134 3.66 12.39 11.47
CA ASN A 134 2.79 11.46 12.17
C ASN A 134 1.95 12.14 13.23
N THR A 135 0.90 11.44 13.65
CA THR A 135 0.12 11.82 14.81
C THR A 135 0.87 11.51 16.10
N ALA A 136 0.49 12.18 17.20
CA ALA A 136 1.22 12.08 18.46
C ALA A 136 1.22 10.67 19.09
N GLY A 137 0.22 9.84 18.76
CA GLY A 137 0.11 8.47 19.27
C GLY A 137 0.72 7.42 18.36
N TRP A 138 1.27 7.78 17.20
CA TRP A 138 1.80 6.83 16.21
C TRP A 138 2.88 5.90 16.80
N PRO A 139 2.87 4.59 16.51
CA PRO A 139 1.97 3.83 15.65
C PRO A 139 0.81 3.17 16.44
N GLY A 140 0.14 3.94 17.30
CA GLY A 140 -0.99 3.51 18.09
C GLY A 140 -2.24 3.13 17.28
N PRO A 141 -3.26 2.53 17.93
CA PRO A 141 -4.50 2.16 17.27
C PRO A 141 -5.26 3.41 16.82
N ASN A 142 -5.76 3.40 15.58
CA ASN A 142 -6.45 4.52 14.95
C ASN A 142 -5.57 5.78 14.76
N GLU A 143 -4.25 5.61 14.74
CA GLU A 143 -3.29 6.68 14.46
C GLU A 143 -2.86 6.66 12.99
N GLY A 144 -2.17 7.72 12.54
CA GLY A 144 -1.77 7.86 11.14
C GLY A 144 -0.41 8.51 10.94
N THR A 145 0.15 8.31 9.75
CA THR A 145 1.38 8.93 9.29
C THR A 145 1.25 9.35 7.82
N ALA A 146 1.99 10.39 7.46
CA ALA A 146 2.19 10.82 6.09
C ALA A 146 3.69 10.85 5.80
N VAL A 147 4.08 10.25 4.68
CA VAL A 147 5.47 10.17 4.23
C VAL A 147 5.64 10.89 2.90
N THR A 148 6.76 11.59 2.73
CA THR A 148 7.08 12.29 1.47
C THR A 148 8.49 11.96 0.99
N PHE A 149 8.62 11.80 -0.33
CA PHE A 149 9.87 11.45 -0.98
C PHE A 149 10.53 12.70 -1.58
N SER A 150 11.85 12.86 -1.39
CA SER A 150 12.60 13.97 -2.02
C SER A 150 12.50 13.96 -3.55
N ASN A 151 12.38 12.78 -4.16
CA ASN A 151 12.17 12.58 -5.60
C ASN A 151 10.88 11.79 -5.84
N VAL A 152 10.26 11.94 -7.02
CA VAL A 152 9.17 11.04 -7.41
C VAL A 152 9.69 9.63 -7.54
N VAL A 153 8.95 8.68 -6.98
CA VAL A 153 9.23 7.25 -7.13
C VAL A 153 8.29 6.68 -8.18
N ARG A 154 8.88 6.17 -9.28
CA ARG A 154 8.15 5.50 -10.37
C ARG A 154 8.40 4.00 -10.30
N SER A 155 7.56 3.30 -9.55
CA SER A 155 7.59 1.84 -9.43
C SER A 155 6.20 1.32 -9.07
N GLN A 156 5.83 0.15 -9.60
CA GLN A 156 4.56 -0.51 -9.27
C GLN A 156 4.53 -1.05 -7.84
N LEU A 157 5.69 -1.24 -7.21
CA LEU A 157 5.79 -1.75 -5.86
C LEU A 157 6.87 -0.99 -5.11
N ILE A 158 6.43 -0.18 -4.15
CA ILE A 158 7.27 0.77 -3.42
C ILE A 158 7.15 0.46 -1.94
N GLU A 159 8.28 0.20 -1.29
CA GLU A 159 8.32 0.14 0.17
C GLU A 159 8.25 1.56 0.73
N ILE A 160 7.20 1.86 1.50
CA ILE A 160 6.95 3.21 2.02
C ILE A 160 7.19 3.32 3.52
N TYR A 161 7.18 2.18 4.23
CA TYR A 161 7.32 2.15 5.69
C TYR A 161 7.71 0.76 6.18
N TRP A 162 8.29 0.65 7.37
CA TRP A 162 8.56 -0.62 8.04
C TRP A 162 8.21 -0.58 9.54
N PHE A 163 7.94 -1.75 10.10
CA PHE A 163 7.64 -1.96 11.52
C PHE A 163 8.37 -3.19 12.03
N ALA A 164 8.96 -3.08 13.21
CA ALA A 164 9.39 -4.21 14.02
C ALA A 164 8.33 -4.46 15.10
N ALA A 165 7.61 -5.58 15.03
CA ALA A 165 6.49 -5.88 15.93
C ALA A 165 6.44 -7.35 16.34
N TYR A 166 5.83 -7.63 17.48
CA TYR A 166 5.53 -8.99 17.92
C TYR A 166 4.13 -9.08 18.53
N ALA A 167 3.57 -10.30 18.53
CA ALA A 167 2.38 -10.63 19.29
C ALA A 167 2.79 -11.21 20.65
N TYR A 168 2.33 -10.59 21.74
CA TYR A 168 2.64 -10.99 23.11
C TYR A 168 1.96 -12.31 23.49
N TYR A 169 0.70 -12.49 23.10
CA TYR A 169 -0.06 -13.71 23.38
C TYR A 169 -0.06 -14.62 22.15
N THR A 170 0.49 -15.83 22.29
CA THR A 170 0.52 -16.83 21.22
C THR A 170 -0.83 -17.52 21.00
N ASP A 171 -1.73 -17.45 21.99
CA ASP A 171 -3.09 -18.01 21.95
C ASP A 171 -4.14 -17.02 21.42
N ARG A 172 -3.75 -15.77 21.11
CA ARG A 172 -4.62 -14.74 20.55
C ARG A 172 -4.17 -14.34 19.16
N ASP A 173 -5.13 -14.14 18.27
CA ASP A 173 -4.86 -13.58 16.95
C ASP A 173 -4.58 -12.07 17.10
N GLY A 174 -3.33 -11.67 16.90
CA GLY A 174 -2.96 -10.28 16.68
C GLY A 174 -3.33 -9.89 15.25
N SER A 175 -3.96 -8.73 15.08
CA SER A 175 -4.36 -8.21 13.78
C SER A 175 -3.91 -6.77 13.68
N LEU A 176 -3.24 -6.43 12.59
CA LEU A 176 -2.73 -5.09 12.31
C LEU A 176 -3.32 -4.60 10.99
N PRO A 177 -4.52 -3.99 11.00
CA PRO A 177 -5.15 -3.48 9.79
C PRO A 177 -4.48 -2.17 9.35
N LEU A 178 -4.16 -2.03 8.06
CA LEU A 178 -3.89 -0.72 7.48
C LEU A 178 -5.20 0.02 7.24
N THR A 179 -5.18 1.34 7.38
CA THR A 179 -6.33 2.22 7.14
C THR A 179 -5.87 3.54 6.52
N GLY A 180 -6.82 4.45 6.26
CA GLY A 180 -6.49 5.81 5.83
C GLY A 180 -5.83 6.67 6.91
N GLY A 181 -5.98 6.30 8.19
CA GLY A 181 -5.61 7.14 9.33
C GLY A 181 -6.83 7.63 10.12
N PRO A 182 -6.65 8.58 11.05
CA PRO A 182 -7.71 9.04 11.97
C PRO A 182 -8.86 9.77 11.28
N ASP A 183 -8.59 10.41 10.15
CA ASP A 183 -9.56 11.07 9.28
C ASP A 183 -10.31 10.09 8.36
N GLY A 184 -9.86 8.83 8.31
CA GLY A 184 -10.50 7.75 7.58
C GLY A 184 -10.15 7.69 6.10
N GLU A 185 -9.28 8.57 5.60
CA GLU A 185 -8.91 8.65 4.19
C GLU A 185 -7.40 8.54 4.00
N GLY A 186 -6.98 7.58 3.17
CA GLY A 186 -5.58 7.42 2.78
C GLY A 186 -5.39 7.87 1.34
N PHE A 187 -4.26 8.52 1.05
CA PHE A 187 -3.98 9.07 -0.27
C PHE A 187 -2.57 8.74 -0.75
N PHE A 188 -2.45 8.57 -2.06
CA PHE A 188 -1.20 8.76 -2.78
C PHE A 188 -1.21 10.14 -3.44
N SER A 189 -0.10 10.86 -3.36
CA SER A 189 0.06 12.17 -4.01
C SER A 189 1.14 12.11 -5.08
N ASP A 190 0.91 12.80 -6.19
CA ASP A 190 1.91 13.00 -7.25
C ASP A 190 2.73 14.29 -7.06
N ASP A 191 3.56 14.63 -8.05
CA ASP A 191 4.36 15.86 -8.06
C ASP A 191 3.79 16.97 -8.96
N SER A 192 2.52 16.89 -9.36
CA SER A 192 1.91 17.93 -10.18
C SER A 192 1.68 19.23 -9.39
N ASP A 193 1.46 20.34 -10.10
CA ASP A 193 1.08 21.64 -9.53
C ASP A 193 -0.23 22.15 -10.19
N PRO A 194 -1.39 22.10 -9.51
CA PRO A 194 -1.58 21.64 -8.13
C PRO A 194 -1.40 20.13 -7.98
N VAL A 195 -1.05 19.67 -6.77
CA VAL A 195 -0.88 18.25 -6.43
C VAL A 195 -2.20 17.51 -6.61
N VAL A 196 -2.15 16.33 -7.23
CA VAL A 196 -3.29 15.42 -7.31
C VAL A 196 -3.19 14.38 -6.21
N HIS A 197 -4.29 14.18 -5.48
CA HIS A 197 -4.43 13.15 -4.46
C HIS A 197 -5.34 12.03 -4.99
N ASP A 198 -4.78 10.83 -5.14
CA ASP A 198 -5.49 9.62 -5.49
C ASP A 198 -5.84 8.83 -4.22
N PRO A 199 -7.13 8.54 -3.96
CA PRO A 199 -7.51 7.70 -2.83
C PRO A 199 -6.90 6.30 -2.93
N ILE A 200 -6.45 5.78 -1.79
CA ILE A 200 -6.00 4.38 -1.67
C ILE A 200 -7.25 3.49 -1.73
N VAL A 201 -7.34 2.63 -2.74
CA VAL A 201 -8.56 1.86 -3.01
C VAL A 201 -8.66 0.56 -2.19
N GLY A 202 -7.60 0.19 -1.49
CA GLY A 202 -7.55 -1.04 -0.70
C GLY A 202 -6.42 -1.03 0.33
N PHE A 203 -6.72 -1.61 1.48
CA PHE A 203 -5.79 -1.78 2.60
C PHE A 203 -5.78 -3.24 3.04
N SER A 204 -4.59 -3.79 3.27
CA SER A 204 -4.45 -5.15 3.80
C SER A 204 -4.40 -5.19 5.33
N THR A 205 -4.50 -6.39 5.89
CA THR A 205 -4.36 -6.67 7.32
C THR A 205 -3.27 -7.71 7.53
N LEU A 206 -2.33 -7.42 8.44
CA LEU A 206 -1.31 -8.36 8.89
C LEU A 206 -1.84 -9.17 10.06
N GLY A 207 -1.83 -10.50 9.95
CA GLY A 207 -2.10 -11.41 11.05
C GLY A 207 -0.82 -11.80 11.78
N LEU A 208 -0.73 -11.49 13.07
CA LEU A 208 0.33 -11.91 13.98
C LEU A 208 -0.24 -12.95 14.95
N LYS A 209 -0.04 -14.24 14.68
CA LYS A 209 -0.56 -15.31 15.54
C LYS A 209 0.58 -16.17 16.08
N GLY A 210 1.16 -15.78 17.21
CA GLY A 210 2.30 -16.52 17.81
C GLY A 210 3.30 -17.01 16.75
N ASP A 211 3.67 -18.28 16.83
CA ASP A 211 4.62 -18.99 15.96
C ASP A 211 4.19 -19.11 14.47
N ARG A 212 3.04 -18.54 14.06
CA ARG A 212 2.53 -18.61 12.69
C ARG A 212 1.93 -17.31 12.20
N LEU A 213 2.41 -16.89 11.04
CA LEU A 213 1.81 -15.80 10.29
C LEU A 213 0.64 -16.36 9.46
N GLN A 214 -0.53 -15.74 9.57
CA GLN A 214 -1.65 -16.07 8.68
C GLN A 214 -1.63 -15.16 7.47
N ARG A 215 -1.50 -15.76 6.29
CA ARG A 215 -1.54 -15.07 5.01
C ARG A 215 -2.99 -14.65 4.73
N THR A 216 -3.27 -13.36 4.58
CA THR A 216 -4.53 -12.86 4.01
C THR A 216 -4.39 -12.75 2.49
N SER A 217 -4.10 -13.87 1.82
CA SER A 217 -3.58 -13.91 0.44
C SER A 217 -4.59 -13.66 -0.69
N ASP A 218 -5.79 -13.17 -0.41
CA ASP A 218 -6.78 -12.99 -1.48
C ASP A 218 -6.57 -11.72 -2.31
N TRP A 219 -5.70 -10.80 -1.88
CA TRP A 219 -5.52 -9.50 -2.53
C TRP A 219 -4.33 -9.40 -3.51
N LEU A 220 -3.32 -10.25 -3.36
CA LEU A 220 -2.13 -10.25 -4.24
C LEU A 220 -2.35 -10.93 -5.60
N ARG A 221 -3.62 -11.12 -5.99
CA ARG A 221 -3.97 -11.35 -7.39
C ARG A 221 -4.06 -9.98 -8.05
N CYS A 222 -2.95 -9.51 -8.61
CA CYS A 222 -2.94 -8.45 -9.62
C CYS A 222 -3.94 -8.88 -10.72
N ASN A 223 -5.18 -8.40 -10.62
CA ASN A 223 -6.33 -8.96 -11.33
C ASN A 223 -6.29 -8.57 -12.81
N GLY A 224 -5.64 -9.41 -13.61
CA GLY A 224 -5.86 -9.57 -15.04
C GLY A 224 -6.41 -10.94 -15.44
N GLY A 225 -6.78 -11.81 -14.48
CA GLY A 225 -7.21 -13.17 -14.80
C GLY A 225 -8.05 -13.81 -13.71
N VAL A 226 -9.37 -13.78 -13.89
CA VAL A 226 -10.28 -14.73 -13.23
C VAL A 226 -9.98 -16.11 -13.80
N LEU A 227 -9.35 -17.00 -13.04
CA LEU A 227 -9.44 -18.43 -13.31
C LEU A 227 -10.80 -18.90 -12.79
N SER A 228 -11.65 -19.30 -13.74
CA SER A 228 -12.86 -20.07 -13.46
C SER A 228 -12.47 -21.42 -12.84
N GLU A 229 -13.32 -21.89 -11.93
CA GLU A 229 -13.24 -23.18 -11.24
C GLU A 229 -13.08 -24.39 -12.17
#